data_AF-A0AAX3GZL2-F1
#
_entry.id   AF-A0AAX3GZL2-F1
#
_cell.length_a   1.000
_cell.length_b   1.000
_cell.length_c   1.000
_cell.angle_alpha   90.00
_cell.angle_beta   90.00
_cell.angle_gamma   90.00
#
_symmetry.space_group_name_H-M   'P 1'
#
loop_
_entity.id
_entity.type
_entity.pdbx_description
1 polymer ?
#
loop_
_entity_poly.entity_id
_entity_poly.type
_entity_poly.pdbx_seq_one_letter_code
_entity_poly.pdbx_strand_id
1 'polypeptide(L)' 'MDKRHWFLLGYLIIPVCFFVAVIVVGLLRSHSLIEIYNDGLGITALYYLLLSLFVYIRWQYFSDK' A
#
# COMPACT_ATOMS: atom_id res chain seq x y z
N MET A 1 2.28 -11.87 -18.08
CA MET A 1 1.75 -11.69 -16.72
C MET A 1 0.32 -11.21 -16.81
N ASP A 2 -0.64 -11.97 -16.26
CA ASP A 2 -2.06 -11.62 -16.31
C ASP A 2 -2.39 -10.35 -15.50
N LYS A 3 -3.42 -9.61 -15.93
CA LYS A 3 -3.94 -8.43 -15.21
C LYS A 3 -4.30 -8.76 -13.75
N ARG A 4 -4.74 -9.98 -13.49
CA ARG A 4 -5.05 -10.50 -12.14
C ARG A 4 -3.82 -10.61 -11.24
N HIS A 5 -2.65 -10.94 -11.80
CA HIS A 5 -1.39 -10.97 -11.06
C HIS A 5 -0.94 -9.57 -10.65
N TRP A 6 -1.05 -8.59 -11.54
CA TRP A 6 -0.75 -7.19 -11.23
C TRP A 6 -1.68 -6.64 -10.15
N PHE A 7 -2.96 -6.99 -10.21
CA PHE A 7 -3.93 -6.61 -9.18
C PHE A 7 -3.57 -7.22 -7.83
N LEU A 8 -3.30 -8.54 -7.76
CA LEU A 8 -2.91 -9.21 -6.52
C LEU A 8 -1.59 -8.64 -5.93
N LEU A 9 -0.60 -8.37 -6.79
CA LEU A 9 0.65 -7.76 -6.36
C LEU A 9 0.42 -6.36 -5.75
N GLY A 10 -0.28 -5.49 -6.50
CA GLY A 10 -0.53 -4.11 -6.10
C GLY A 10 -1.45 -3.99 -4.89
N TYR A 11 -2.57 -4.71 -4.87
CA TYR A 11 -3.60 -4.53 -3.85
C TYR A 11 -3.48 -5.47 -2.65
N LEU A 12 -2.61 -6.47 -2.68
CA LEU A 12 -2.50 -7.43 -1.56
C LEU A 12 -1.06 -7.64 -1.10
N ILE A 13 -0.15 -8.03 -2.00
CA ILE A 13 1.21 -8.42 -1.60
C ILE A 13 1.99 -7.22 -1.07
N ILE A 14 2.01 -6.11 -1.82
CA ILE A 14 2.78 -4.92 -1.43
C ILE A 14 2.28 -4.31 -0.10
N PRO A 15 0.96 -4.10 0.11
CA PRO A 15 0.43 -3.63 1.40
C PRO A 15 0.82 -4.53 2.58
N VAL A 16 0.76 -5.85 2.40
CA VAL A 16 1.14 -6.81 3.45
C VAL A 16 2.64 -6.71 3.77
N CYS A 17 3.50 -6.57 2.76
CA CYS A 17 4.93 -6.36 2.98
C CYS A 17 5.20 -5.06 3.76
N PHE A 18 4.51 -3.96 3.42
CA PHE A 18 4.62 -2.71 4.18
C PHE A 18 4.15 -2.87 5.63
N PHE A 19 3.04 -3.57 5.85
CA PHE A 19 2.54 -3.83 7.19
C PHE A 19 3.56 -4.59 8.06
N VAL A 20 4.18 -5.64 7.51
CA VAL A 20 5.25 -6.38 8.19
C VAL A 20 6.45 -5.47 8.48
N ALA A 21 6.85 -4.63 7.52
CA ALA A 21 7.97 -3.70 7.71
C ALA A 21 7.69 -2.69 8.84
N VAL A 22 6.48 -2.14 8.91
CA VAL A 22 6.07 -1.21 9.97
C VAL A 22 6.09 -1.89 11.34
N ILE A 23 5.60 -3.13 11.44
CA ILE A 23 5.67 -3.90 12.68
C ILE A 23 7.12 -4.10 13.12
N VAL A 24 7.98 -4.58 12.21
CA VAL A 24 9.39 -4.86 12.52
C VAL A 24 10.12 -3.58 12.96
N VAL A 25 9.98 -2.50 12.20
CA VAL A 25 10.63 -1.21 12.51
C VAL A 25 10.08 -0.61 13.80
N GLY A 26 8.77 -0.70 14.01
CA GLY A 26 8.10 -0.22 15.21
C GLY A 26 8.58 -0.93 16.47
N LEU A 27 8.70 -2.26 16.41
CA LEU A 27 9.21 -3.08 17.52
C LEU A 27 10.70 -2.78 17.80
N LEU A 28 11.52 -2.62 16.75
CA LEU A 28 12.94 -2.26 16.91
C LEU A 28 13.14 -0.90 17.58
N ARG A 29 12.21 0.03 17.36
CA ARG A 29 12.23 1.37 17.97
C ARG A 29 11.53 1.44 19.34
N SER A 30 11.03 0.31 19.86
CA SER A 30 10.28 0.25 21.12
C SER A 30 9.04 1.15 21.15
N HIS A 31 8.41 1.38 19.99
CA HIS A 31 7.12 2.07 19.93
C HIS A 31 6.03 1.21 20.58
N SER A 32 5.01 1.88 21.11
CA SER A 32 3.84 1.18 21.65
C SER A 32 3.07 0.48 20.52
N LEU A 33 2.43 -0.65 20.82
CA LEU A 33 1.66 -1.41 19.81
C LEU A 33 0.58 -0.55 19.13
N ILE A 34 0.00 0.42 19.86
CA ILE A 34 -1.01 1.34 19.33
C ILE A 34 -0.42 2.34 18.32
N GLU A 35 0.80 2.83 18.55
CA GLU A 35 1.51 3.70 17.60
C GLU A 35 1.85 2.93 16.32
N ILE A 36 2.41 1.72 16.46
CA ILE A 36 2.76 0.85 15.33
C ILE A 36 1.51 0.54 14.49
N TYR A 37 0.38 0.27 15.14
CA TYR A 37 -0.89 0.02 14.46
C TYR A 37 -1.37 1.25 13.68
N ASN A 38 -1.37 2.42 14.31
CA ASN A 38 -1.80 3.67 13.66
C ASN A 38 -0.88 4.05 12.49
N ASP A 39 0.43 3.91 12.65
CA ASP A 39 1.41 4.14 11.58
C ASP A 39 1.21 3.16 10.42
N GLY A 40 0.95 1.89 10.74
CA GLY A 40 0.67 0.85 9.76
C GLY A 40 -0.59 1.15 8.94
N LEU A 41 -1.67 1.59 9.61
CA LEU A 41 -2.89 2.03 8.94
C LEU A 41 -2.64 3.26 8.05
N GLY A 42 -1.90 4.25 8.55
CA GLY A 42 -1.57 5.47 7.81
C GLY A 42 -0.78 5.19 6.53
N ILE A 43 0.28 4.38 6.63
CA ILE A 43 1.10 3.99 5.47
C ILE A 43 0.29 3.17 4.47
N THR A 44 -0.55 2.25 4.95
CA THR A 44 -1.40 1.42 4.09
C THR A 44 -2.43 2.28 3.34
N ALA A 45 -3.08 3.22 4.04
CA ALA A 45 -4.03 4.14 3.42
C ALA A 45 -3.36 5.04 2.37
N LEU A 46 -2.17 5.58 2.69
CA LEU A 46 -1.39 6.38 1.75
C LEU A 46 -1.00 5.58 0.51
N TYR A 47 -0.58 4.32 0.68
CA TYR A 47 -0.25 3.44 -0.43
C TYR A 47 -1.45 3.22 -1.36
N TYR A 48 -2.63 2.88 -0.81
CA TYR A 48 -3.83 2.69 -1.63
C TYR A 48 -4.29 3.97 -2.33
N LEU A 49 -4.13 5.13 -1.69
CA LEU A 49 -4.41 6.42 -2.32
C LEU A 49 -3.53 6.64 -3.55
N LEU A 50 -2.22 6.45 -3.41
CA LEU A 50 -1.27 6.61 -4.51
C LEU A 50 -1.52 5.60 -5.64
N LEU A 51 -1.79 4.35 -5.30
CA LEU A 51 -2.10 3.31 -6.27
C LEU A 51 -3.38 3.65 -7.05
N SER A 52 -4.43 4.09 -6.35
CA SER A 52 -5.70 4.47 -6.96
C SER A 52 -5.56 5.70 -7.87
N LEU A 53 -4.80 6.72 -7.45
CA LEU A 53 -4.47 7.88 -8.27
C LEU A 53 -3.71 7.48 -9.54
N PHE A 54 -2.72 6.60 -9.41
CA PHE A 54 -1.96 6.11 -10.56
C PHE A 54 -2.87 5.39 -11.56
N VAL A 55 -3.73 4.49 -11.07
CA VAL A 55 -4.70 3.78 -11.92
C VAL A 55 -5.65 4.77 -12.60
N TYR A 56 -6.17 5.76 -11.86
CA TYR A 56 -7.06 6.78 -12.41
C TYR A 56 -6.40 7.62 -13.51
N ILE A 57 -5.21 8.15 -13.27
CA ILE A 57 -4.45 8.94 -14.26
C ILE A 57 -4.18 8.12 -15.52
N ARG A 58 -3.77 6.85 -15.34
CA ARG A 58 -3.54 5.94 -16.48
C ARG A 58 -4.82 5.65 -17.25
N TRP A 59 -5.94 5.45 -16.55
CA TRP A 59 -7.23 5.25 -17.18
C TRP A 59 -7.67 6.48 -17.99
N GLN A 60 -7.61 7.67 -17.39
CA GLN A 60 -7.95 8.92 -18.07
C GLN A 60 -7.12 9.13 -19.34
N TYR A 61 -5.81 8.89 -19.27
CA TYR A 61 -4.92 8.99 -20.42
C TYR A 61 -5.31 8.06 -21.59
N PHE A 62 -5.82 6.86 -21.29
CA PHE A 62 -6.28 5.93 -22.32
C PHE A 62 -7.71 6.23 -22.80
N SER A 63 -8.55 6.84 -21.97
CA SER A 63 -9.93 7.19 -22.33
C SER A 63 -10.02 8.46 -23.18
N ASP A 64 -9.08 9.39 -23.01
CA ASP A 64 -8.99 10.63 -23.80
C ASP A 64 -8.24 10.43 -25.14
N LYS A 65 -7.79 9.20 -25.44
CA LYS A 65 -7.16 8.79 -26.69
C LYS A 65 -8.13 7.97 -27.54
#